data_AF-A0A966MGD6-F1
#
_entry.id   AF-A0A966MGD6-F1
#
_cell.length_a   1.000
_cell.length_b   1.000
_cell.length_c   1.000
_cell.angle_alpha   90.00
_cell.angle_beta   90.00
_cell.angle_gamma   90.00
#
_symmetry.space_group_name_H-M   'P 1'
#
loop_
_entity.id
_entity.type
_entity.pdbx_description
1 polymer ?
#
loop_
_entity_poly.entity_id
_entity_poly.type
_entity_poly.pdbx_seq_one_letter_code
_entity_poly.pdbx_strand_id
1 'polypeptide(L)'
;MSGAPTIESNGIELKAKLNPDFATVVSPDALEFVAKLHRAFEPRRQELLKKRVELAKKLDAGQKLDFLPETKSIREGDWKIAPVPKALETRRVELTGPVDAKMVINA
;
A
#
# COMPACT_ATOMS: atom_id res chain seq x y z
N MET A 1 6.84 -11.17 -37.13
CA MET A 1 6.60 -10.19 -36.06
C MET A 1 5.87 -10.91 -34.95
N SER A 2 6.57 -11.26 -33.87
CA SER A 2 6.04 -12.09 -32.78
C SER A 2 5.07 -11.25 -31.94
N GLY A 3 3.80 -11.60 -31.94
CA GLY A 3 2.81 -11.00 -31.04
C GLY A 3 3.22 -11.25 -29.60
N ALA A 4 3.28 -10.20 -28.78
CA ALA A 4 3.47 -10.35 -27.35
C ALA A 4 2.29 -11.17 -26.78
N PRO A 5 2.52 -12.09 -25.84
CA PRO A 5 1.44 -12.86 -25.25
C PRO A 5 0.46 -11.92 -24.53
N THR A 6 -0.80 -11.93 -24.97
CA THR A 6 -1.89 -11.27 -24.27
C THR A 6 -2.23 -12.13 -23.04
N ILE A 7 -1.86 -11.66 -21.85
CA ILE A 7 -2.30 -12.29 -20.61
C ILE A 7 -3.72 -11.77 -20.32
N GLU A 8 -4.73 -12.60 -20.62
CA GLU A 8 -6.11 -12.31 -20.23
C GLU A 8 -6.26 -12.49 -18.71
N SER A 9 -6.06 -11.41 -17.97
CA SER A 9 -6.31 -11.37 -16.53
C SER A 9 -7.68 -10.74 -16.29
N ASN A 10 -8.62 -11.50 -15.72
CA ASN A 10 -9.96 -11.14 -15.26
C ASN A 10 -10.18 -9.63 -14.89
N GLY A 11 -10.42 -8.78 -15.90
CA GLY A 11 -10.69 -7.35 -15.72
C GLY A 11 -9.47 -6.47 -15.39
N ILE A 12 -8.24 -6.92 -15.67
CA ILE A 12 -7.03 -6.09 -15.64
C ILE A 12 -6.61 -5.75 -17.07
N GLU A 13 -6.36 -4.46 -17.31
CA GLU A 13 -5.79 -3.96 -18.56
C GLU A 13 -4.33 -3.54 -18.32
N LEU A 14 -3.40 -4.13 -19.07
CA LEU A 14 -1.99 -3.73 -19.07
C LEU A 14 -1.74 -2.72 -20.19
N LYS A 15 -1.55 -1.45 -19.82
CA LYS A 15 -1.38 -0.33 -20.77
C LYS A 15 0.06 -0.16 -21.30
N ALA A 16 1.03 -0.76 -20.62
CA ALA A 16 2.44 -0.68 -21.01
C ALA A 16 2.85 -1.86 -21.88
N LYS A 17 3.86 -1.66 -22.74
CA LYS A 17 4.51 -2.78 -23.44
C LYS A 17 5.20 -3.68 -22.41
N LEU A 18 4.83 -4.95 -22.40
CA LEU A 18 5.48 -5.94 -21.55
C LEU A 18 6.89 -6.23 -22.09
N ASN A 19 7.91 -5.84 -21.33
CA ASN A 19 9.25 -6.38 -21.50
C ASN A 19 9.22 -7.85 -21.04
N PRO A 20 9.78 -8.82 -21.81
CA PRO A 20 10.01 -10.18 -21.33
C PRO A 20 10.59 -10.27 -19.92
N ASP A 21 11.46 -9.33 -19.52
CA ASP A 21 12.04 -9.28 -18.17
C ASP A 21 10.99 -9.09 -17.07
N PHE A 22 9.81 -8.54 -17.39
CA PHE A 22 8.72 -8.34 -16.43
C PHE A 22 7.85 -9.57 -16.24
N ALA A 23 8.00 -10.62 -17.07
CA ALA A 23 7.15 -11.80 -17.00
C ALA A 23 7.23 -12.54 -15.64
N THR A 24 8.36 -12.40 -14.94
CA THR A 24 8.56 -12.95 -13.59
C THR A 24 7.77 -12.22 -12.51
N VAL A 25 7.43 -10.95 -12.73
CA VAL A 25 6.69 -10.10 -11.77
C VAL A 25 5.22 -10.00 -12.16
N VAL A 26 4.93 -9.85 -13.45
CA VAL A 26 3.59 -9.66 -14.03
C VAL A 26 3.06 -11.01 -14.55
N SER A 27 3.20 -12.05 -13.73
CA SER A 27 2.72 -13.39 -14.04
C SER A 27 1.18 -13.45 -13.96
N PRO A 28 0.54 -14.45 -14.59
CA PRO A 28 -0.91 -14.64 -14.47
C PRO A 28 -1.40 -14.71 -13.02
N ASP A 29 -0.72 -15.48 -12.17
CA ASP A 29 -1.09 -15.63 -10.76
C ASP A 29 -0.95 -14.32 -9.97
N ALA A 30 0.10 -13.54 -10.25
CA ALA A 30 0.31 -12.23 -9.64
C ALA A 30 -0.79 -11.25 -10.04
N LEU A 31 -1.18 -11.23 -11.32
CA LEU A 31 -2.28 -10.41 -11.81
C LEU A 31 -3.61 -10.81 -11.17
N GLU A 32 -3.91 -12.11 -11.08
CA GLU A 32 -5.12 -12.59 -10.42
C GLU A 32 -5.16 -12.18 -8.95
N PHE A 33 -4.02 -12.29 -8.25
CA PHE A 33 -3.90 -11.86 -6.86
C PHE A 33 -4.15 -10.35 -6.71
N VAL A 34 -3.53 -9.52 -7.55
CA VAL A 34 -3.75 -8.07 -7.55
C VAL A 34 -5.20 -7.71 -7.87
N ALA A 35 -5.84 -8.42 -8.81
CA ALA A 35 -7.27 -8.22 -9.10
C ALA A 35 -8.15 -8.49 -7.87
N LYS A 36 -7.86 -9.57 -7.12
CA LYS A 36 -8.58 -9.89 -5.87
C LYS A 36 -8.42 -8.79 -4.83
N LEU A 37 -7.19 -8.31 -4.62
CA LEU A 37 -6.92 -7.19 -3.70
C LEU A 37 -7.65 -5.91 -4.11
N HIS A 38 -7.59 -5.54 -5.40
CA HIS A 38 -8.24 -4.35 -5.90
C HIS A 38 -9.75 -4.40 -5.66
N ARG A 39 -10.41 -5.51 -6.03
CA ARG A 39 -11.85 -5.68 -5.83
C ARG A 39 -12.25 -5.62 -4.35
N ALA A 40 -11.44 -6.19 -3.46
CA ALA A 40 -11.71 -6.21 -2.04
C ALA A 40 -11.52 -4.84 -1.35
N PHE A 41 -10.50 -4.06 -1.75
CA PHE A 41 -10.05 -2.92 -0.95
C PHE A 41 -10.17 -1.55 -1.63
N GLU A 42 -10.27 -1.46 -2.96
CA GLU A 42 -10.35 -0.17 -3.65
C GLU A 42 -11.57 0.67 -3.25
N PRO A 43 -12.79 0.12 -3.10
CA PRO A 43 -13.94 0.91 -2.68
C PRO A 43 -13.70 1.64 -1.34
N ARG A 44 -13.10 0.94 -0.37
CA ARG A 44 -12.75 1.52 0.93
C ARG A 44 -11.62 2.54 0.81
N ARG A 45 -10.62 2.29 -0.06
CA ARG A 45 -9.55 3.28 -0.32
C ARG A 45 -10.14 4.60 -0.82
N GLN A 46 -11.07 4.55 -1.78
CA GLN A 46 -11.75 5.73 -2.31
C GLN A 46 -12.57 6.47 -1.26
N GLU A 47 -13.31 5.74 -0.42
CA GLU A 47 -14.04 6.35 0.72
C GLU A 47 -13.09 7.10 1.66
N LEU A 48 -11.93 6.51 2.00
CA LEU A 48 -10.95 7.14 2.87
C LEU A 48 -10.30 8.37 2.25
N LEU A 49 -10.05 8.37 0.93
CA LEU A 49 -9.55 9.54 0.22
C LEU A 49 -10.55 10.70 0.25
N LYS A 50 -11.85 10.42 0.10
CA LYS A 50 -12.91 11.43 0.24
C LYS A 50 -12.94 12.01 1.66
N LYS A 51 -12.86 11.16 2.69
CA LYS A 51 -12.80 11.60 4.09
C LYS A 51 -11.60 12.50 4.39
N ARG A 52 -10.45 12.27 3.75
CA ARG A 52 -9.28 13.16 3.87
C ARG A 52 -9.57 14.55 3.31
N VAL A 53 -10.23 14.64 2.16
CA VAL A 53 -10.65 15.93 1.57
C VAL A 53 -11.66 16.64 2.46
N GLU A 54 -12.63 15.91 3.02
CA GLU A 54 -13.61 16.46 3.96
C GLU A 54 -12.96 17.00 5.24
N LEU A 55 -12.00 16.26 5.80
CA LEU A 55 -11.25 16.71 6.96
C LEU A 55 -10.44 17.97 6.64
N ALA A 56 -9.74 17.99 5.50
CA ALA A 56 -8.98 19.17 5.07
C ALA A 56 -9.85 20.44 5.03
N LYS A 57 -11.05 20.37 4.43
CA LYS A 57 -11.99 21.50 4.40
C LYS A 57 -12.38 22.01 5.79
N LYS A 58 -12.54 21.11 6.77
CA LYS A 58 -12.87 21.50 8.15
C LYS A 58 -11.70 22.20 8.82
N LEU A 59 -10.48 21.69 8.61
CA LEU A 59 -9.27 22.32 9.13
C LEU A 59 -9.05 23.71 8.53
N ASP A 60 -9.27 23.85 7.21
CA ASP A 60 -9.20 25.14 6.52
C ASP A 60 -10.25 26.14 7.05
N ALA A 61 -11.41 25.64 7.47
CA ALA A 61 -12.46 26.43 8.11
C ALA A 61 -12.17 26.77 9.60
N GLY A 62 -10.98 26.44 10.11
CA GLY A 62 -10.52 26.78 11.45
C GLY A 62 -10.77 25.70 12.51
N GLN A 63 -11.26 24.51 12.14
CA GLN A 63 -11.27 23.37 13.06
C GLN A 63 -9.83 23.02 13.44
N LYS A 64 -9.56 22.81 14.73
CA LYS A 64 -8.26 22.36 15.23
C LYS A 64 -8.23 20.84 15.36
N LEU A 65 -7.04 20.27 15.18
CA LEU A 65 -6.77 18.88 15.52
C LEU A 65 -6.70 18.73 17.03
N ASP A 66 -7.35 17.70 17.55
CA ASP A 66 -7.29 17.29 18.96
C ASP A 66 -7.54 15.78 19.07
N PHE A 67 -7.31 15.22 20.25
CA PHE A 67 -7.59 13.82 20.53
C PHE A 67 -9.09 13.53 20.46
N LEU A 68 -9.44 12.47 19.72
CA LEU A 68 -10.82 12.01 19.60
C LEU A 68 -11.34 11.49 20.95
N PRO A 69 -12.44 12.05 21.50
CA PRO A 69 -13.04 11.58 22.75
C PRO A 69 -13.48 10.11 22.68
N GLU A 70 -14.00 9.68 21.53
CA GLU A 70 -14.54 8.33 21.31
C GLU A 70 -13.48 7.22 21.37
N THR A 71 -12.19 7.54 21.21
CA THR A 71 -11.08 6.57 21.33
C THR A 71 -10.35 6.65 22.67
N LYS A 72 -10.88 7.38 23.65
CA LYS A 72 -10.25 7.54 24.98
C LYS A 72 -10.01 6.20 25.68
N SER A 73 -10.98 5.30 25.66
CA SER A 73 -10.86 3.97 26.28
C SER A 73 -9.73 3.12 25.69
N ILE A 74 -9.42 3.31 24.39
CA ILE A 74 -8.29 2.63 23.74
C ILE A 74 -6.97 3.21 24.24
N ARG A 75 -6.87 4.53 24.40
CA ARG A 75 -5.64 5.19 24.88
C ARG A 75 -5.33 4.90 26.35
N GLU A 76 -6.37 4.73 27.16
CA GLU A 76 -6.27 4.45 28.60
C GLU A 76 -6.31 2.95 28.92
N GLY A 77 -6.54 2.09 27.93
CA GLY A 77 -6.60 0.63 28.11
C GLY A 77 -5.22 0.00 28.27
N ASP A 78 -5.16 -1.12 28.99
CA ASP A 78 -3.95 -1.95 29.11
C ASP A 78 -3.88 -2.96 27.97
N TRP A 79 -3.19 -2.58 26.89
CA TRP A 79 -2.97 -3.45 25.74
C TRP A 79 -1.57 -3.28 25.17
N LYS A 80 -1.13 -4.27 24.41
CA LYS A 80 0.13 -4.25 23.66
C LYS A 80 -0.11 -4.77 22.25
N ILE A 81 0.75 -4.37 21.32
CA ILE A 81 0.77 -4.96 19.98
C ILE A 81 1.12 -6.46 20.05
N ALA A 82 0.94 -7.17 18.95
CA ALA A 82 1.42 -8.54 18.81
C ALA A 82 2.95 -8.63 19.00
N PRO A 83 3.49 -9.80 19.41
CA PRO A 83 4.92 -10.00 19.58
C PRO A 83 5.73 -9.58 18.35
N VAL A 84 6.82 -8.85 18.57
CA VAL A 84 7.69 -8.37 17.51
C VAL A 84 8.62 -9.51 17.06
N PRO A 85 8.75 -9.79 15.75
CA PRO A 85 9.71 -10.76 15.26
C PRO A 85 11.15 -10.36 15.64
N LYS A 86 11.99 -11.34 15.97
CA LYS A 86 13.40 -11.11 16.39
C LYS A 86 14.19 -10.20 15.45
N ALA A 87 13.99 -10.36 14.14
CA ALA A 87 14.65 -9.54 13.12
C ALA A 87 14.30 -8.03 13.19
N LEU A 88 13.22 -7.66 13.87
CA LEU A 88 12.72 -6.29 13.99
C LEU A 88 12.92 -5.68 15.40
N GLU A 89 13.50 -6.41 16.36
CA GLU A 89 13.68 -5.93 17.73
C GLU A 89 14.72 -4.79 17.84
N THR A 90 15.71 -4.76 16.94
CA THR A 90 16.79 -3.76 16.95
C THR A 90 16.84 -2.99 15.63
N ARG A 91 16.12 -1.88 15.55
CA ARG A 91 16.06 -0.97 14.39
C ARG A 91 16.66 0.40 14.72
N ARG A 92 17.89 0.40 15.27
CA ARG A 92 18.54 1.63 15.77
C ARG A 92 18.86 2.64 14.67
N VAL A 93 19.12 2.14 13.46
CA VAL A 93 19.38 2.92 12.26
C VAL A 93 18.61 2.27 11.12
N GLU A 94 17.94 3.08 10.31
CA GLU A 94 17.27 2.67 9.09
C GLU A 94 17.76 3.55 7.96
N LEU A 95 18.20 2.93 6.86
CA LEU A 95 18.59 3.62 5.64
C LEU A 95 17.47 3.45 4.61
N THR A 96 17.08 4.55 3.98
CA THR A 96 16.07 4.55 2.92
C THR A 96 16.72 4.88 1.59
N GLY A 97 16.26 4.23 0.52
CA GLY A 97 16.76 4.46 -0.83
C GLY A 97 15.76 4.03 -1.91
N PRO A 98 16.05 4.36 -3.18
CA PRO A 98 15.28 3.87 -4.31
C PRO A 98 15.40 2.34 -4.47
N VAL A 99 14.52 1.77 -5.28
CA VAL A 99 14.47 0.31 -5.55
C VAL A 99 15.40 -0.15 -6.69
N ASP A 100 16.31 0.71 -7.15
CA ASP A 100 17.25 0.31 -8.20
C ASP A 100 18.30 -0.68 -7.66
N ALA A 101 18.75 -1.59 -8.52
CA ALA A 101 19.58 -2.72 -8.11
C ALA A 101 20.89 -2.29 -7.43
N LYS A 102 21.51 -1.19 -7.87
CA LYS A 102 22.75 -0.70 -7.28
C LYS A 102 22.50 -0.16 -5.89
N MET A 103 21.42 0.60 -5.70
CA MET A 103 21.08 1.17 -4.41
C MET A 103 20.58 0.12 -3.42
N VAL A 104 19.86 -0.91 -3.86
CA VAL A 104 19.46 -2.04 -2.99
C VAL A 104 20.66 -2.79 -2.43
N ILE A 105 21.75 -2.90 -3.18
CA ILE A 105 23.01 -3.54 -2.71
C ILE A 105 23.75 -2.64 -1.71
N ASN A 106 23.70 -1.32 -1.90
CA ASN A 106 24.46 -0.37 -1.10
C ASN A 106 23.74 0.09 0.17
N ALA A 107 22.42 -0.09 0.23
CA ALA A 107 21.56 0.36 1.32
C ALA A 107 21.60 -0.57 2.54
#